data_AF-A0A3M0XB85-F1
#
_entry.id   AF-A0A3M0XB85-F1
#
_cell.length_a   1.000
_cell.length_b   1.000
_cell.length_c   1.000
_cell.angle_alpha   90.00
_cell.angle_beta   90.00
_cell.angle_gamma   90.00
#
_symmetry.space_group_name_H-M   'P 1'
#
loop_
_entity.id
_entity.type
_entity.pdbx_description
1 polymer ?
#
loop_
_entity_poly.entity_id
_entity_poly.type
_entity_poly.pdbx_seq_one_letter_code
_entity_poly.pdbx_strand_id
1 'polypeptide(L)'
;MRLVFFSLFLIILVSFFSVAIVNSTTGAIPVTKGCGAGHTYAFYRTLAEKEAVVEAYKSAGFVPVSYEEAPERFKSSGYEGFVCMRPLTNKELGGATFNKRPRVITRGSSKAR
;
A
#
# COMPACT_ATOMS: atom_id res chain seq x y z
N MET A 1 -13.64 -44.20 -7.59
CA MET A 1 -14.02 -42.89 -8.17
C MET A 1 -14.47 -41.87 -7.12
N ARG A 2 -15.46 -42.16 -6.25
CA ARG A 2 -15.94 -41.22 -5.20
C ARG A 2 -14.84 -40.62 -4.31
N LEU A 3 -13.90 -41.42 -3.80
CA LEU A 3 -12.82 -40.94 -2.92
C LEU A 3 -11.87 -39.94 -3.60
N VAL A 4 -11.63 -40.09 -4.90
CA VAL A 4 -10.78 -39.18 -5.69
C VAL A 4 -11.46 -37.83 -5.91
N PHE A 5 -12.79 -37.83 -6.10
CA PHE A 5 -13.56 -36.60 -6.18
C PHE A 5 -13.61 -35.85 -4.82
N PHE A 6 -13.73 -36.59 -3.71
CA PHE A 6 -13.67 -35.99 -2.38
C PHE A 6 -12.30 -35.36 -2.08
N SER A 7 -11.20 -36.02 -2.45
CA SER A 7 -9.87 -35.46 -2.23
C SER A 7 -9.62 -34.22 -3.10
N LEU A 8 -10.01 -34.24 -4.38
CA LEU A 8 -9.93 -33.08 -5.27
C LEU A 8 -10.76 -31.89 -4.74
N PHE A 9 -11.99 -32.15 -4.30
CA PHE A 9 -12.85 -31.11 -3.73
C PHE A 9 -12.22 -30.49 -2.47
N LEU A 10 -11.63 -31.31 -1.60
CA LEU A 10 -11.00 -30.85 -0.37
C LEU A 10 -9.74 -30.03 -0.65
N ILE A 11 -8.94 -30.41 -1.65
CA ILE A 11 -7.77 -29.62 -2.09
C ILE A 11 -8.21 -28.26 -2.61
N ILE A 12 -9.25 -28.20 -3.45
CA ILE A 12 -9.78 -26.93 -3.99
C ILE A 12 -10.29 -26.05 -2.85
N LEU A 13 -11.00 -26.63 -1.89
CA LEU A 13 -11.56 -25.91 -0.75
C LEU A 13 -10.46 -25.33 0.15
N VAL A 14 -9.44 -26.11 0.50
CA VAL A 14 -8.27 -25.65 1.27
C VAL A 14 -7.50 -24.56 0.51
N SER A 15 -7.36 -24.70 -0.81
CA SER A 15 -6.68 -23.71 -1.65
C SER A 15 -7.43 -22.37 -1.66
N PHE A 16 -8.76 -22.41 -1.79
CA PHE A 16 -9.61 -21.22 -1.76
C PHE A 16 -9.55 -20.50 -0.41
N PHE A 17 -9.65 -21.25 0.69
CA PHE A 17 -9.51 -20.69 2.03
C PHE A 17 -8.12 -20.09 2.26
N SER A 18 -7.06 -20.72 1.77
CA SER A 18 -5.70 -20.21 1.87
C SER A 18 -5.54 -18.87 1.14
N VAL A 19 -6.07 -18.74 -0.07
CA VAL A 19 -6.06 -17.47 -0.83
C VAL A 19 -6.88 -16.39 -0.13
N ALA A 20 -8.06 -16.74 0.39
CA ALA A 20 -8.92 -15.81 1.12
C ALA A 20 -8.25 -15.30 2.41
N ILE A 21 -7.59 -16.20 3.15
CA ILE A 21 -6.84 -15.85 4.36
C ILE A 21 -5.66 -14.95 3.99
N VAL A 22 -4.86 -15.32 2.98
CA VAL A 22 -3.71 -14.51 2.54
C VAL A 22 -4.15 -13.10 2.12
N ASN A 23 -5.25 -12.95 1.37
CA ASN A 23 -5.78 -11.62 1.01
C ASN A 23 -6.25 -10.81 2.22
N SER A 24 -6.83 -11.50 3.22
CA SER A 24 -7.25 -10.87 4.47
C SER A 24 -6.04 -10.43 5.33
N THR A 25 -5.00 -11.25 5.41
CA THR A 25 -3.82 -11.04 6.28
C THR A 25 -2.75 -10.15 5.67
N THR A 26 -2.51 -10.25 4.35
CA THR A 26 -1.47 -9.44 3.68
C THR A 26 -1.83 -7.98 3.57
N GLY A 27 -3.02 -7.58 4.02
CA GLY A 27 -3.35 -6.18 4.10
C GLY A 27 -3.46 -5.53 2.72
N ALA A 28 -3.63 -6.31 1.64
CA ALA A 28 -3.85 -5.79 0.30
C ALA A 28 -5.03 -4.81 0.40
N ILE A 29 -4.73 -3.51 0.38
CA ILE A 29 -5.75 -2.49 0.29
C ILE A 29 -6.26 -2.69 -1.13
N PRO A 30 -7.51 -3.11 -1.33
CA PRO A 30 -8.06 -3.09 -2.67
C PRO A 30 -7.88 -1.66 -3.18
N VAL A 31 -7.31 -1.49 -4.37
CA VAL A 31 -7.12 -0.16 -4.99
C VAL A 31 -8.42 0.60 -4.79
N THR A 32 -8.43 1.57 -3.86
CA THR A 32 -9.67 2.25 -3.50
C THR A 32 -10.10 3.04 -4.71
N LYS A 33 -11.41 3.12 -4.99
CA LYS A 33 -11.90 3.90 -6.15
C LYS A 33 -11.40 5.35 -6.12
N GLY A 34 -11.17 5.93 -4.95
CA GLY A 34 -10.62 7.28 -4.81
C GLY A 34 -9.08 7.34 -4.84
N CYS A 35 -8.35 6.22 -4.83
CA CYS A 35 -6.90 6.20 -5.11
C CYS A 35 -6.57 6.49 -6.58
N GLY A 36 -7.54 6.41 -7.51
CA GLY A 36 -7.41 6.85 -8.90
C GLY A 36 -6.12 6.39 -9.59
N ALA A 37 -5.36 7.34 -10.14
CA ALA A 37 -4.04 7.14 -10.76
C ALA A 37 -2.88 6.93 -9.77
N GLY A 38 -3.19 6.71 -8.49
CA GLY A 38 -2.23 6.45 -7.43
C GLY A 38 -1.65 5.04 -7.58
N HIS A 39 -0.36 4.95 -7.90
CA HIS A 39 0.36 3.69 -8.05
C HIS A 39 0.96 3.20 -6.71
N THR A 40 0.98 4.05 -5.68
CA THR A 40 1.48 3.72 -4.35
C THR A 40 0.68 4.45 -3.28
N TYR A 41 0.74 3.96 -2.04
CA TYR A 41 0.05 4.54 -0.91
C TYR A 41 0.97 4.56 0.32
N ALA A 42 0.72 5.50 1.23
CA ALA A 42 1.40 5.56 2.52
C ALA A 42 0.41 5.94 3.63
N PHE A 43 0.46 5.21 4.74
CA PHE A 43 -0.38 5.47 5.91
C PHE A 43 0.20 6.57 6.79
N TYR A 44 -0.68 7.26 7.52
CA TYR A 44 -0.32 8.23 8.55
C TYR A 44 -1.27 8.09 9.76
N ARG A 45 -0.76 8.42 10.94
CA ARG A 45 -1.49 8.39 12.21
C ARG A 45 -1.92 9.76 12.70
N THR A 46 -1.27 10.80 12.20
CA THR A 46 -1.55 12.20 12.58
C THR A 46 -1.42 13.10 11.36
N LEU A 47 -1.99 14.29 11.43
CA LEU A 47 -1.83 15.32 10.39
C LEU A 47 -0.36 15.73 10.18
N ALA A 48 0.43 15.81 11.25
CA ALA A 48 1.86 16.11 11.15
C ALA A 48 2.63 15.01 10.41
N GLU A 49 2.31 13.75 10.68
CA GLU A 49 2.91 12.61 9.96
C GLU A 49 2.49 12.57 8.50
N LYS A 50 1.24 12.95 8.19
CA LYS A 50 0.75 13.07 6.81
C LYS A 50 1.62 14.00 5.98
N GLU A 51 1.94 15.19 6.51
CA GLU A 51 2.79 16.16 5.81
C GLU A 51 4.21 15.64 5.61
N ALA A 52 4.81 15.06 6.65
CA ALA A 52 6.14 14.46 6.58
C ALA A 52 6.22 13.32 5.54
N VAL A 53 5.20 12.46 5.47
CA VAL A 53 5.08 11.40 4.47
C VAL A 53 4.99 11.98 3.06
N VAL A 54 4.16 13.01 2.85
CA VAL A 54 4.03 13.67 1.53
C VAL A 54 5.35 14.30 1.10
N GLU A 55 6.07 14.98 1.99
CA GLU A 55 7.37 15.56 1.67
C GLU A 55 8.42 14.50 1.32
N ALA A 56 8.50 13.42 2.09
CA ALA A 56 9.43 12.33 1.83
C ALA A 56 9.21 11.70 0.45
N TYR A 57 7.96 11.50 0.06
CA TYR A 57 7.62 10.96 -1.25
C TYR A 57 7.78 11.97 -2.39
N LYS A 58 7.51 13.27 -2.14
CA LYS A 58 7.84 14.34 -3.10
C LYS A 58 9.29 14.30 -3.50
N SER A 59 10.20 14.21 -2.54
CA SER A 59 11.63 14.07 -2.82
C SER A 59 12.04 12.75 -3.50
N ALA A 60 11.18 11.73 -3.44
CA ALA A 60 11.35 10.49 -4.20
C ALA A 60 10.71 10.55 -5.60
N GLY A 61 10.17 11.70 -6.01
CA GLY A 61 9.55 11.89 -7.31
C GLY A 61 8.09 11.44 -7.37
N PHE A 62 7.37 11.43 -6.24
CA PHE A 62 5.94 11.10 -6.18
C PHE A 62 5.13 12.31 -5.72
N VAL A 63 3.88 12.42 -6.17
CA VAL A 63 2.96 13.47 -5.73
C VAL A 63 1.66 12.87 -5.21
N PRO A 64 1.07 13.47 -4.16
CA PRO A 64 -0.22 13.03 -3.65
C PRO A 64 -1.32 13.29 -4.69
N VAL A 65 -2.22 12.33 -4.84
CA VAL A 65 -3.38 12.38 -5.74
C VAL A 65 -4.67 12.48 -4.93
N SER A 66 -4.75 11.75 -3.82
CA SER A 66 -5.92 11.75 -2.94
C SER A 66 -5.55 11.33 -1.52
N TYR A 67 -6.45 11.63 -0.59
CA TYR A 67 -6.37 11.25 0.82
C TYR A 67 -7.61 10.44 1.15
N GLU A 68 -7.42 9.32 1.82
CA GLU A 68 -8.45 8.34 2.09
C GLU A 68 -8.42 7.97 3.57
N GLU A 69 -9.59 7.62 4.11
CA GLU A 69 -9.66 7.06 5.47
C GLU A 69 -9.04 5.66 5.50
N ALA A 70 -8.35 5.36 6.61
CA ALA A 70 -7.80 4.04 6.81
C ALA A 70 -8.95 3.01 6.90
N PRO A 71 -8.84 1.84 6.25
CA PRO A 71 -9.77 0.75 6.49
C PRO A 71 -9.83 0.38 7.98
N GLU A 72 -10.98 -0.08 8.48
CA GLU A 72 -11.21 -0.45 9.90
C GLU A 72 -10.06 -1.28 10.52
N ARG A 73 -9.51 -2.24 9.76
CA ARG A 73 -8.38 -3.09 10.20
C ARG A 73 -7.09 -2.32 10.53
N PHE A 74 -6.91 -1.14 9.94
CA PHE A 74 -5.76 -0.26 10.17
C PHE A 74 -6.08 0.84 11.20
N LYS A 75 -7.35 1.24 11.34
CA LYS A 75 -7.80 2.14 12.42
C LYS A 75 -7.49 1.55 13.79
N SER A 76 -7.67 0.24 13.98
CA SER A 76 -7.29 -0.46 15.22
C SER A 76 -5.79 -0.42 15.54
N SER A 77 -4.95 -0.19 14.53
CA SER A 77 -3.49 -0.04 14.66
C SER A 77 -3.06 1.44 14.84
N GLY A 78 -4.02 2.35 14.96
CA GLY A 78 -3.79 3.78 15.19
C GLY A 78 -3.52 4.60 13.92
N TYR A 79 -3.82 4.07 12.73
CA TYR A 79 -3.75 4.86 11.50
C TYR A 79 -5.08 5.57 11.25
N GLU A 80 -5.03 6.88 11.05
CA GLU A 80 -6.20 7.70 10.74
C GLU A 80 -6.57 7.59 9.25
N GLY A 81 -5.54 7.59 8.40
CA GLY A 81 -5.72 7.65 6.95
C GLY A 81 -4.52 7.15 6.17
N PHE A 82 -4.67 7.19 4.86
CA PHE A 82 -3.56 7.01 3.94
C PHE A 82 -3.65 7.99 2.78
N VAL A 83 -2.49 8.29 2.21
CA VAL A 83 -2.36 9.15 1.03
C VAL A 83 -2.03 8.30 -0.17
N CYS A 84 -2.79 8.48 -1.25
CA CYS A 84 -2.55 7.86 -2.54
C CYS A 84 -1.60 8.75 -3.34
N MET A 85 -0.59 8.16 -3.98
CA MET A 85 0.45 8.91 -4.69
C MET A 85 0.73 8.34 -6.07
N ARG A 86 1.07 9.23 -7.00
CA ARG A 86 1.53 8.87 -8.35
C ARG A 86 2.97 9.30 -8.56
N PRO A 87 3.73 8.63 -9.44
CA PRO A 87 5.01 9.16 -9.88
C PRO A 87 4.79 10.47 -10.64
N LEU A 88 5.80 11.33 -10.55
CA LEU A 88 5.91 12.49 -11.41
C LEU A 88 6.13 12.06 -12.85
N THR A 89 5.53 12.81 -13.76
CA THR A 89 5.77 12.67 -15.20
C THR A 89 7.13 13.26 -15.56
N ASN A 90 7.69 12.85 -16.71
CA ASN A 90 8.97 13.38 -17.19
C ASN A 90 8.98 14.90 -17.34
N LYS A 91 7.83 15.51 -17.67
CA LYS A 91 7.68 16.98 -17.74
C LYS A 91 7.79 17.64 -16.37
N GLU A 92 7.23 17.01 -15.33
CA GLU A 92 7.28 17.52 -13.96
C GLU A 92 8.66 17.27 -13.31
N LEU A 93 9.32 16.15 -13.64
CA LEU A 93 10.70 15.87 -13.22
C LEU A 93 11.70 16.87 -13.81
N GLY A 94 11.51 17.28 -15.07
CA GLY A 94 12.39 18.24 -15.75
C GLY A 94 12.41 19.64 -15.13
N GLY A 95 11.38 19.99 -14.34
CA GLY A 95 11.31 21.25 -13.59
C GLY A 95 11.64 21.13 -12.10
N ALA A 96 11.82 19.91 -11.57
CA ALA A 96 11.92 19.68 -10.14
C ALA A 96 13.36 19.31 -9.72
N THR A 97 14.02 20.22 -9.01
CA THR A 97 15.34 19.99 -8.40
C THR A 97 15.17 19.21 -7.10
N PHE A 98 15.19 17.87 -7.16
CA PHE A 98 15.14 17.01 -5.96
C PHE A 98 16.50 16.98 -5.27
N ASN A 99 16.75 18.00 -4.45
CA ASN A 99 18.09 18.21 -3.86
C ASN A 99 18.40 17.36 -2.63
N LYS A 100 17.51 16.44 -2.22
CA LYS A 100 17.77 15.51 -1.11
C LYS A 100 17.05 14.20 -1.41
N ARG A 101 17.79 13.08 -1.44
CA ARG A 101 17.17 11.75 -1.32
C ARG A 101 16.95 11.48 0.18
N PRO A 102 15.75 11.61 0.75
CA PRO A 102 15.54 11.11 2.09
C PRO A 102 15.58 9.59 2.04
N ARG A 103 16.30 9.00 3.00
CA ARG A 103 16.13 7.59 3.35
C ARG A 103 14.72 7.44 3.90
N VAL A 104 13.79 6.96 3.07
CA VAL A 104 12.51 6.45 3.58
C VAL A 104 12.84 5.17 4.35
N ILE A 105 12.80 5.25 5.68
CA ILE A 105 12.89 4.07 6.55
C ILE A 105 11.50 3.45 6.58
N THR A 106 11.20 2.57 5.64
CA THR A 106 10.08 1.64 5.80
C THR A 106 10.48 0.61 6.87
N ARG A 107 9.81 0.65 8.03
CA ARG A 107 9.85 -0.45 9.00
C ARG A 107 9.22 -1.68 8.32
N GLY A 108 10.06 -2.51 7.70
CA GLY A 108 9.63 -3.66 6.90
C GLY A 108 10.54 -3.96 5.71
N SER A 109 11.42 -3.04 5.29
CA SER A 109 12.46 -3.37 4.32
C SER A 109 13.52 -4.22 5.00
N SER A 110 13.45 -5.54 4.79
CA SER A 110 14.47 -6.46 5.25
C SER A 110 15.81 -6.01 4.67
N LYS A 111 16.77 -5.72 5.58
CA LYS A 111 18.18 -5.70 5.21
C LYS A 111 18.51 -7.09 4.66
N ALA A 112 18.55 -7.24 3.35
CA ALA A 112 19.46 -8.20 2.74
C ALA A 112 20.87 -7.70 3.08
N ARG A 113 21.49 -8.36 4.06
CA ARG A 113 22.90 -8.22 4.38
C ARG A 113 23.60 -9.48 3.90
#